data_AF-A0A1V2MCL0-F1
#
_entry.id   AF-A0A1V2MCL0-F1
#
_cell.length_a   1.000
_cell.length_b   1.000
_cell.length_c   1.000
_cell.angle_alpha   90.00
_cell.angle_beta   90.00
_cell.angle_gamma   90.00
#
_symmetry.space_group_name_H-M   'P 1'
#
loop_
_entity.id
_entity.type
_entity.pdbx_description
1 polymer ?
#
loop_
_entity_poly.entity_id
_entity_poly.type
_entity_poly.pdbx_seq_one_letter_code
_entity_poly.pdbx_strand_id
1 'polypeptide(L)'
;MKKFNIIDFVIISCILFVLIIGVTILNRGPIDLFPDKVKIELLAEIAAQDKYILEKIGNDEIYLSVDNINEAQITDVKLEPTQILVFDKNIEAYKMVDSISGKYNAYLTIQMEAIDTDKHFLVGDTQIKVGAPIFIKSKEYNTKAYILEMEVIQ
;
A
#
# COMPACT_ATOMS: atom_id res chain seq x y z
N MET A 1 -47.38 12.11 -47.47
CA MET A 1 -46.05 11.69 -46.97
C MET A 1 -45.29 12.93 -46.53
N LYS A 2 -45.07 13.14 -45.22
CA LYS A 2 -44.35 14.33 -44.73
C LYS A 2 -42.90 14.23 -45.20
N LYS A 3 -42.39 15.29 -45.84
CA LYS A 3 -40.99 15.37 -46.28
C LYS A 3 -40.12 15.47 -45.03
N PHE A 4 -39.34 14.43 -44.76
CA PHE A 4 -38.38 14.41 -43.66
C PHE A 4 -37.37 15.53 -43.89
N ASN A 5 -37.34 16.53 -43.00
CA ASN A 5 -36.46 17.66 -43.15
C ASN A 5 -35.11 17.35 -42.47
N ILE A 6 -34.01 17.89 -42.98
CA ILE A 6 -32.66 17.67 -42.41
C ILE A 6 -32.61 18.10 -40.93
N ILE A 7 -33.40 19.10 -40.56
CA ILE A 7 -33.54 19.59 -39.18
C ILE A 7 -34.13 18.52 -38.27
N ASP A 8 -35.14 17.77 -38.73
CA ASP A 8 -35.75 16.68 -37.94
C ASP A 8 -34.74 15.54 -37.70
N PHE A 9 -33.88 15.26 -38.68
CA PHE A 9 -32.80 14.28 -38.55
C PHE A 9 -31.76 14.69 -37.49
N VAL A 10 -31.37 15.96 -37.45
CA VAL A 10 -30.41 16.48 -36.46
C VAL A 10 -31.00 16.41 -35.05
N ILE A 11 -32.28 16.76 -34.87
CA ILE A 11 -32.95 16.69 -33.56
C ILE A 11 -33.01 15.25 -33.05
N ILE A 12 -33.41 14.31 -33.91
CA ILE A 12 -33.47 12.88 -33.56
C ILE A 12 -32.08 12.34 -33.23
N SER A 13 -31.06 12.74 -33.99
CA SER A 13 -29.66 12.34 -33.73
C SER A 13 -29.15 12.85 -32.38
N CYS A 14 -29.47 14.09 -31.99
CA CYS A 14 -29.10 14.63 -30.69
C CYS A 14 -29.78 13.86 -29.54
N ILE A 15 -31.06 13.54 -29.68
CA ILE A 15 -31.80 12.77 -28.67
C ILE A 15 -31.20 11.36 -28.52
N LEU A 16 -30.87 10.70 -29.64
CA LEU A 16 -30.19 9.41 -29.64
C LEU A 16 -28.83 9.46 -28.96
N PHE A 17 -28.04 10.52 -29.20
CA PHE A 17 -26.73 10.68 -28.57
C PHE A 17 -26.83 10.86 -27.05
N VAL A 18 -27.78 11.67 -26.58
CA VAL A 18 -28.05 11.85 -25.13
C VAL A 18 -28.53 10.55 -24.50
N LEU A 19 -29.39 9.79 -25.19
CA LEU A 19 -29.85 8.47 -24.70
C LEU A 19 -28.70 7.45 -24.64
N ILE A 20 -27.82 7.41 -25.63
CA ILE A 20 -26.66 6.51 -25.63
C ILE A 20 -25.72 6.85 -24.47
N ILE A 21 -25.42 8.14 -24.25
CA ILE A 21 -24.60 8.58 -23.11
C ILE A 21 -25.30 8.25 -21.79
N GLY A 22 -26.59 8.58 -21.68
CA GLY A 22 -27.39 8.29 -20.50
C GLY A 22 -27.39 6.81 -20.14
N VAL A 23 -27.66 5.93 -21.12
CA VAL A 23 -27.60 4.47 -20.92
C VAL A 23 -26.18 4.01 -20.60
N THR A 24 -25.14 4.56 -21.24
CA THR A 24 -23.75 4.19 -20.94
C THR A 24 -23.34 4.57 -19.51
N ILE A 25 -23.86 5.68 -18.99
CA ILE A 25 -23.63 6.12 -17.61
C ILE A 25 -24.47 5.30 -16.63
N LEU A 26 -25.75 5.03 -16.95
CA LEU A 26 -26.66 4.24 -16.12
C LEU A 26 -26.32 2.73 -16.07
N ASN A 27 -25.66 2.21 -17.10
CA ASN A 27 -25.29 0.80 -17.21
C ASN A 27 -23.87 0.52 -16.68
N ARG A 28 -23.12 1.58 -16.34
CA ARG A 28 -22.07 1.48 -15.32
C ARG A 28 -22.85 1.43 -14.01
N GLY A 29 -22.68 0.36 -13.24
CA GLY A 29 -23.36 0.19 -11.95
C GLY A 29 -23.17 1.39 -11.00
N PRO A 30 -23.75 1.37 -9.79
CA PRO A 30 -23.58 2.45 -8.84
C PRO A 30 -22.11 2.86 -8.77
N ILE A 31 -21.84 4.11 -9.14
CA ILE A 31 -20.54 4.72 -8.91
C ILE A 31 -20.52 4.89 -7.40
N ASP A 32 -19.82 3.99 -6.70
CA ASP A 32 -19.58 4.15 -5.28
C ASP A 32 -18.73 5.42 -5.10
N LEU A 33 -19.43 6.53 -4.87
CA LEU A 33 -18.85 7.85 -4.67
C LEU A 33 -18.03 7.92 -3.37
N PHE A 34 -18.16 6.91 -2.52
CA PHE A 34 -17.38 6.73 -1.31
C PHE A 34 -16.86 5.29 -1.31
N PRO A 35 -15.61 5.07 -1.70
CA PRO A 35 -15.01 3.75 -1.56
C PRO A 35 -15.01 3.34 -0.09
N ASP A 36 -15.42 2.11 0.19
CA ASP A 36 -15.40 1.56 1.54
C ASP A 36 -13.96 1.58 2.07
N LYS A 37 -13.78 2.32 3.17
CA LYS A 37 -12.51 2.34 3.89
C LYS A 37 -12.45 1.13 4.80
N VAL A 38 -11.36 0.40 4.71
CA VAL A 38 -11.01 -0.71 5.59
C VAL A 38 -9.77 -0.35 6.39
N LYS A 39 -9.66 -0.90 7.60
CA LYS A 39 -8.44 -0.79 8.39
C LYS A 39 -7.54 -1.96 8.02
N ILE A 40 -6.29 -1.67 7.66
CA ILE A 40 -5.29 -2.69 7.33
C ILE A 40 -4.14 -2.63 8.32
N GLU A 41 -3.55 -3.80 8.57
CA GLU A 41 -2.30 -3.97 9.28
C GLU A 41 -1.24 -4.51 8.32
N LEU A 42 -0.06 -3.91 8.34
CA LEU A 42 1.10 -4.30 7.54
C LEU A 42 2.22 -4.76 8.46
N LEU A 43 2.83 -5.88 8.12
CA LEU A 43 4.15 -6.24 8.64
C LEU A 43 5.21 -5.78 7.64
N ALA A 44 6.08 -4.86 8.04
CA ALA A 44 7.12 -4.32 7.18
C ALA A 44 8.53 -4.54 7.76
N GLU A 45 9.51 -4.85 6.90
CA GLU A 45 10.89 -5.08 7.29
C GLU A 45 11.82 -3.95 6.84
N ILE A 46 12.64 -3.46 7.77
CA ILE A 46 13.84 -2.68 7.48
C ILE A 46 15.04 -3.59 7.71
N ALA A 47 15.70 -4.00 6.62
CA ALA A 47 16.79 -4.96 6.68
C ALA A 47 18.16 -4.31 6.92
N ALA A 48 19.00 -5.02 7.70
CA ALA A 48 20.44 -4.78 7.84
C ALA A 48 20.85 -3.33 8.15
N GLN A 49 20.19 -2.71 9.13
CA GLN A 49 20.52 -1.36 9.60
C GLN A 49 21.26 -1.36 10.94
N ASP A 50 21.92 -0.25 11.25
CA ASP A 50 22.57 -0.08 12.55
C ASP A 50 21.52 0.03 13.65
N LYS A 51 21.73 -0.70 14.75
CA LYS A 51 20.79 -0.72 15.89
C LYS A 51 20.42 0.68 16.39
N TYR A 52 21.39 1.58 16.49
CA TYR A 52 21.16 2.98 16.90
C TYR A 52 20.16 3.75 16.01
N ILE A 53 20.08 3.41 14.72
CA ILE A 53 19.11 4.02 13.80
C ILE A 53 17.71 3.44 14.07
N LEU A 54 17.62 2.12 14.25
CA LEU A 54 16.36 1.42 14.46
C LEU A 54 15.75 1.69 15.84
N GLU A 55 16.56 1.93 16.87
CA GLU A 55 16.10 2.29 18.22
C GLU A 55 15.37 3.65 18.28
N LYS A 56 15.50 4.49 17.23
CA LYS A 56 14.72 5.72 17.10
C LYS A 56 13.31 5.49 16.55
N ILE A 57 13.05 4.31 16.01
CA ILE A 57 11.74 3.95 15.47
C ILE A 57 10.90 3.46 16.65
N GLY A 58 9.90 4.25 17.02
CA GLY A 58 8.94 3.92 18.06
C GLY A 58 7.53 3.73 17.53
N ASN A 59 6.58 3.72 18.46
CA ASN A 59 5.15 3.70 18.16
C ASN A 59 4.67 5.11 17.81
N ASP A 60 5.05 5.56 16.62
CA ASP A 60 4.81 6.92 16.13
C ASP A 60 3.73 6.97 15.03
N GLU A 61 3.14 8.14 14.87
CA GLU A 61 2.48 8.52 13.61
C GLU A 61 3.54 8.78 12.55
N ILE A 62 3.35 8.15 11.40
CA ILE A 62 4.28 8.15 10.28
C ILE A 62 3.56 8.49 8.98
N TYR A 63 4.35 8.85 7.97
CA TYR A 63 3.90 9.01 6.60
C TYR A 63 4.53 7.94 5.72
N LEU A 64 3.71 7.31 4.86
CA LEU A 64 4.11 6.26 3.93
C LEU A 64 4.58 6.76 2.56
N SER A 65 4.66 8.09 2.41
CA SER A 65 5.06 8.75 1.17
C SER A 65 6.03 9.90 1.45
N VAL A 66 6.82 10.23 0.43
CA VAL A 66 7.77 11.36 0.49
C VAL A 66 7.03 12.69 0.72
N ASP A 67 5.82 12.79 0.16
CA ASP A 67 4.97 13.99 0.14
C ASP A 67 4.11 14.16 1.41
N ASN A 68 4.25 13.28 2.40
CA ASN A 68 3.51 13.33 3.68
C ASN A 68 1.97 13.26 3.55
N ILE A 69 1.46 12.58 2.54
CA ILE A 69 0.01 12.52 2.28
C ILE A 69 -0.64 11.32 3.01
N ASN A 70 0.11 10.24 3.15
CA ASN A 70 -0.43 8.95 3.59
C ASN A 70 -0.06 8.69 5.04
N GLU A 71 -0.94 9.08 5.97
CA GLU A 71 -0.77 8.86 7.40
C GLU A 71 -0.97 7.39 7.78
N ALA A 72 -0.13 6.91 8.70
CA ALA A 72 -0.21 5.58 9.28
C ALA A 72 0.37 5.59 10.70
N GLN A 73 0.13 4.53 11.46
CA GLN A 73 0.62 4.41 12.83
C GLN A 73 1.45 3.13 13.00
N ILE A 74 2.65 3.27 13.56
CA ILE A 74 3.42 2.13 14.04
C ILE A 74 2.86 1.71 15.40
N THR A 75 2.53 0.43 15.54
CA THR A 75 1.93 -0.13 16.77
C THR A 75 2.88 -1.06 17.50
N ASP A 76 3.81 -1.69 16.78
CA ASP A 76 4.85 -2.54 17.34
C ASP A 76 6.15 -2.46 16.53
N VAL A 77 7.28 -2.61 17.23
CA VAL A 77 8.62 -2.61 16.67
C VAL A 77 9.43 -3.74 17.30
N LYS A 78 9.81 -4.72 16.48
CA LYS A 78 10.65 -5.84 16.89
C LYS A 78 12.01 -5.78 16.19
N LEU A 79 13.08 -5.76 16.99
CA LEU A 79 14.45 -5.75 16.48
C LEU A 79 15.07 -7.14 16.61
N GLU A 80 15.65 -7.64 15.51
CA GLU A 80 16.35 -8.92 15.48
C GLU A 80 17.74 -8.75 14.85
N PRO A 81 18.79 -9.41 15.39
CA PRO A 81 20.09 -9.42 14.72
C PRO A 81 19.96 -9.97 13.29
N THR A 82 20.61 -9.33 12.33
CA THR A 82 20.61 -9.84 10.95
C THR A 82 21.39 -11.15 10.91
N GLN A 83 20.74 -12.24 10.51
CA GLN A 83 21.37 -13.55 10.39
C GLN A 83 21.57 -13.94 8.92
N ILE A 84 22.61 -14.73 8.65
CA ILE A 84 22.87 -15.38 7.36
C ILE A 84 23.01 -16.88 7.57
N LEU A 85 22.66 -17.62 6.53
CA LEU A 85 22.88 -19.06 6.48
C LEU A 85 24.32 -19.34 6.03
N VAL A 86 25.11 -19.95 6.90
CA VAL A 86 26.50 -20.35 6.60
C VAL A 86 26.65 -21.85 6.77
N PHE A 87 27.34 -22.48 5.84
CA PHE A 87 27.69 -23.89 5.94
C PHE A 87 28.85 -24.07 6.91
N ASP A 88 28.64 -24.85 7.97
CA ASP A 88 29.68 -25.20 8.94
C ASP A 88 30.24 -26.59 8.64
N LYS A 89 31.52 -26.62 8.25
CA LYS A 89 32.23 -27.85 7.89
C LYS A 89 32.43 -28.80 9.07
N ASN A 90 32.38 -28.33 10.31
CA ASN A 90 32.62 -29.18 11.49
C ASN A 90 31.40 -30.04 11.84
N ILE A 91 30.21 -29.59 11.48
CA ILE A 91 28.93 -30.27 11.74
C ILE A 91 28.24 -30.72 10.46
N GLU A 92 28.89 -30.52 9.30
CA GLU A 92 28.38 -30.82 7.94
C GLU A 92 26.94 -30.32 7.70
N ALA A 93 26.60 -29.17 8.28
CA ALA A 93 25.25 -28.62 8.26
C ALA A 93 25.25 -27.11 8.08
N TYR A 94 24.13 -26.58 7.58
CA TYR A 94 23.88 -25.15 7.54
C TYR A 94 23.42 -24.65 8.91
N LYS A 95 23.97 -23.52 9.36
CA LYS A 95 23.55 -22.85 10.58
C LYS A 95 23.33 -21.36 10.31
N MET A 96 22.41 -20.77 11.05
CA MET A 96 22.23 -19.32 11.09
C MET A 96 23.33 -18.72 11.96
N VAL A 97 24.04 -17.73 11.44
CA VAL A 97 25.03 -16.94 12.18
C VAL A 97 24.73 -15.46 11.99
N ASP A 98 25.11 -14.65 12.97
CA ASP A 98 25.01 -13.21 12.84
C ASP A 98 25.86 -12.76 11.62
N SER A 99 25.18 -12.13 10.67
CA SER A 99 25.69 -11.76 9.35
C SER A 99 26.82 -10.75 9.45
N ILE A 100 26.57 -9.69 10.22
CA ILE A 100 27.45 -8.54 10.37
C ILE A 100 27.24 -8.01 11.78
N SER A 101 28.34 -7.89 12.54
CA SER A 101 28.29 -7.33 13.89
C SER A 101 27.66 -5.93 13.88
N GLY A 102 26.62 -5.73 14.69
CA GLY A 102 25.93 -4.44 14.84
C GLY A 102 24.79 -4.17 13.85
N LYS A 103 24.53 -5.07 12.89
CA LYS A 103 23.39 -4.97 11.96
C LYS A 103 22.17 -5.74 12.46
N TYR A 104 21.02 -5.10 12.37
CA TYR A 104 19.73 -5.60 12.83
C TYR A 104 18.69 -5.40 11.73
N ASN A 105 17.69 -6.28 11.74
CA ASN A 105 16.44 -6.10 11.04
C ASN A 105 15.42 -5.50 12.03
N ALA A 106 14.58 -4.58 11.55
CA ALA A 106 13.39 -4.15 12.28
C ALA A 106 12.16 -4.66 11.57
N TYR A 107 11.28 -5.34 12.31
CA TYR A 107 9.94 -5.71 11.88
C TYR A 107 8.96 -4.74 12.53
N LEU A 108 8.19 -4.06 11.69
CA LEU A 108 7.27 -3.00 12.08
C LEU A 108 5.85 -3.45 11.80
N THR A 109 4.97 -3.31 12.80
CA THR A 109 3.53 -3.49 12.62
C THR A 109 2.90 -2.12 12.42
N ILE A 110 2.35 -1.88 11.23
CA ILE A 110 1.86 -0.57 10.80
C ILE A 110 0.37 -0.68 10.51
N GLN A 111 -0.45 0.17 11.14
CA GLN A 111 -1.88 0.25 10.91
C GLN A 111 -2.27 1.52 10.16
N MET A 112 -3.23 1.41 9.23
CA MET A 112 -3.78 2.55 8.50
C MET A 112 -5.17 2.28 7.94
N GLU A 113 -5.85 3.34 7.52
CA GLU A 113 -7.04 3.23 6.68
C GLU A 113 -6.63 3.12 5.21
N ALA A 114 -7.21 2.17 4.51
CA ALA A 114 -7.05 1.99 3.08
C ALA A 114 -8.42 1.83 2.41
N ILE A 115 -8.46 2.12 1.12
CA ILE A 115 -9.58 1.79 0.25
C ILE A 115 -9.33 0.38 -0.29
N ASP A 116 -10.23 -0.56 0.00
CA ASP A 116 -10.20 -1.87 -0.62
C ASP A 116 -10.73 -1.77 -2.06
N THR A 117 -9.98 -2.35 -2.99
CA THR A 117 -10.42 -2.53 -4.36
C THR A 117 -10.22 -3.99 -4.72
N ASP A 118 -10.97 -4.50 -5.70
CA ASP A 118 -10.93 -5.90 -6.15
C ASP A 118 -9.53 -6.51 -6.39
N LYS A 119 -8.48 -5.69 -6.50
CA LYS A 119 -7.10 -6.11 -6.82
C LYS A 119 -6.03 -5.64 -5.84
N HIS A 120 -6.30 -4.63 -5.00
CA HIS A 120 -5.29 -3.98 -4.18
C HIS A 120 -5.89 -3.03 -3.15
N PHE A 121 -5.10 -2.69 -2.14
CA PHE A 121 -5.40 -1.61 -1.22
C PHE A 121 -4.79 -0.30 -1.69
N LEU A 122 -5.54 0.78 -1.55
CA LEU A 122 -5.11 2.14 -1.84
C LEU A 122 -5.04 2.96 -0.56
N VAL A 123 -3.91 3.62 -0.34
CA VAL A 123 -3.73 4.60 0.75
C VAL A 123 -3.44 5.93 0.08
N GLY A 124 -4.41 6.84 0.12
CA GLY A 124 -4.42 7.99 -0.79
C GLY A 124 -4.37 7.52 -2.25
N ASP A 125 -3.37 8.00 -3.00
CA ASP A 125 -3.11 7.58 -4.38
C ASP A 125 -2.08 6.44 -4.49
N THR A 126 -1.60 5.91 -3.37
CA THR A 126 -0.53 4.90 -3.34
C THR A 126 -1.10 3.50 -3.26
N GLN A 127 -0.72 2.65 -4.21
CA GLN A 127 -1.04 1.24 -4.20
C GLN A 127 -0.13 0.48 -3.23
N ILE A 128 -0.74 -0.21 -2.27
CA ILE A 128 -0.06 -1.02 -1.26
C ILE A 128 -0.15 -2.51 -1.65
N LYS A 129 1.00 -3.18 -1.70
CA LYS A 129 1.13 -4.60 -2.05
C LYS A 129 2.24 -5.27 -1.26
N VAL A 130 2.04 -6.55 -0.95
CA VAL A 130 3.09 -7.42 -0.39
C VAL A 130 4.30 -7.47 -1.34
N GLY A 131 5.51 -7.37 -0.77
CA GLY A 131 6.79 -7.31 -1.47
C GLY A 131 7.14 -5.92 -2.03
N ALA A 132 6.21 -4.97 -2.03
CA ALA A 132 6.49 -3.62 -2.49
C ALA A 132 7.29 -2.84 -1.43
N PRO A 133 8.23 -1.97 -1.85
CA PRO A 133 8.87 -1.05 -0.94
C PRO A 133 7.92 0.07 -0.52
N ILE A 134 8.03 0.49 0.73
CA ILE A 134 7.38 1.68 1.29
C ILE A 134 8.44 2.61 1.89
N PHE A 135 8.15 3.90 1.88
CA PHE A 135 8.96 4.90 2.57
C PHE A 135 8.29 5.22 3.88
N ILE A 136 9.01 5.09 4.99
CA ILE A 136 8.50 5.41 6.32
C ILE A 136 9.19 6.69 6.77
N LYS A 137 8.39 7.73 7.00
CA LYS A 137 8.88 9.04 7.43
C LYS A 137 8.17 9.47 8.70
N SER A 138 8.98 9.72 9.73
CA SER A 138 8.59 10.38 10.97
C SER A 138 9.31 11.73 11.06
N LYS A 139 9.07 12.49 12.13
CA LYS A 139 9.82 13.70 12.45
C LYS A 139 11.32 13.42 12.67
N GLU A 140 11.66 12.25 13.21
CA GLU A 140 13.02 11.93 13.66
C GLU A 140 13.81 11.01 12.72
N TYR A 141 13.13 10.33 11.80
CA TYR A 141 13.74 9.36 10.89
C TYR A 141 13.04 9.27 9.55
N ASN A 142 13.78 8.85 8.54
CA ASN A 142 13.29 8.51 7.22
C ASN A 142 14.00 7.23 6.76
N THR A 143 13.22 6.20 6.41
CA THR A 143 13.75 4.89 6.05
C THR A 143 12.89 4.23 4.99
N LYS A 144 13.43 3.20 4.36
CA LYS A 144 12.75 2.36 3.39
C LYS A 144 12.51 0.99 4.00
N ALA A 145 11.27 0.51 3.95
CA ALA A 145 10.90 -0.82 4.40
C ALA A 145 10.27 -1.61 3.24
N TYR A 146 10.18 -2.92 3.38
CA TYR A 146 9.48 -3.80 2.45
C TYR A 146 8.30 -4.47 3.16
N ILE A 147 7.14 -4.46 2.54
CA ILE A 147 5.95 -5.12 3.10
C ILE A 147 6.15 -6.63 2.98
N LEU A 148 6.12 -7.33 4.11
CA LEU A 148 6.19 -8.79 4.19
C LEU A 148 4.81 -9.40 4.17
N GLU A 149 3.90 -8.85 4.96
CA GLU A 149 2.53 -9.36 5.13
C GLU A 149 1.55 -8.20 5.26
N MET A 150 0.28 -8.49 4.97
CA MET A 150 -0.81 -7.53 5.03
C MET A 150 -2.11 -8.26 5.36
N GLU A 151 -2.86 -7.72 6.30
CA GLU A 151 -4.18 -8.22 6.68
C GLU A 151 -5.19 -7.09 6.89
N VAL A 152 -6.46 -7.39 6.66
CA VAL A 152 -7.57 -6.49 6.98
C VAL A 152 -7.99 -6.77 8.42
N ILE A 153 -8.02 -5.74 9.25
CA ILE A 153 -8.41 -5.83 10.66
C ILE A 153 -9.79 -5.20 10.87
N GLN A 154 -10.60 -5.82 11.74
CA GLN A 154 -11.96 -5.36 12.09
C GLN A 154 -11.96 -4.29 13.18
#